data_AF-A0A235FBV8-F1
#
_entry.id   AF-A0A235FBV8-F1
#
_cell.length_a   1.000
_cell.length_b   1.000
_cell.length_c   1.000
_cell.angle_alpha   90.00
_cell.angle_beta   90.00
_cell.angle_gamma   90.00
#
_symmetry.space_group_name_H-M   'P 1'
#
loop_
_entity.id
_entity.type
_entity.pdbx_description
1 polymer ?
#
loop_
_entity_poly.entity_id
_entity_poly.type
_entity_poly.pdbx_seq_one_letter_code
_entity_poly.pdbx_strand_id
1 'polypeptide(L)'
;MFSIFLIILTVAMIIQGIKKHVLRIPDKNPEIALKELEKQEWFIVLCHDPEKKGVIEGLKKDGPLSNADSITRLIRNEGAREGFIRYIEEKST
;
A
#
# COMPACT_ATOMS: atom_id res chain seq x y z
N MET A 1 -27.19 7.70 -3.69
CA MET A 1 -26.19 8.05 -4.73
C MET A 1 -25.16 9.11 -4.28
N PHE A 2 -25.40 9.92 -3.24
CA PHE A 2 -24.44 10.93 -2.76
C PHE A 2 -23.24 10.39 -1.95
N SER A 3 -23.34 9.20 -1.36
CA SER A 3 -22.34 8.68 -0.41
C SER A 3 -21.02 8.23 -1.05
N ILE A 4 -21.06 7.69 -2.28
CA ILE A 4 -19.84 7.22 -2.98
C ILE A 4 -18.99 8.40 -3.44
N PHE A 5 -19.62 9.50 -3.83
CA PHE A 5 -18.94 10.72 -4.29
C PHE A 5 -18.16 11.39 -3.15
N LEU A 6 -18.71 11.39 -1.92
CA LEU A 6 -18.03 11.89 -0.73
C LEU A 6 -16.79 11.05 -0.39
N ILE A 7 -16.88 9.72 -0.49
CA ILE A 7 -15.75 8.80 -0.23
C ILE A 7 -14.59 9.09 -1.20
N ILE A 8 -14.87 9.23 -2.51
CA ILE A 8 -13.85 9.53 -3.52
C ILE A 8 -13.17 10.88 -3.27
N LEU A 9 -13.92 11.89 -2.79
CA LEU A 9 -13.40 13.23 -2.55
C LEU A 9 -12.49 13.28 -1.30
N THR A 10 -12.82 12.53 -0.25
CA THR A 10 -11.91 12.32 0.89
C THR A 10 -10.65 11.55 0.50
N VAL A 11 -10.77 10.52 -0.34
CA VAL A 11 -9.62 9.74 -0.84
C VAL A 11 -8.64 10.62 -1.61
N ALA A 12 -9.13 11.51 -2.48
CA ALA A 12 -8.27 12.44 -3.23
C ALA A 12 -7.50 13.43 -2.34
N MET A 13 -8.09 13.85 -1.21
CA MET A 13 -7.49 14.80 -0.28
C MET A 13 -6.38 14.16 0.57
N ILE A 14 -6.55 12.89 0.94
CA ILE A 14 -5.55 12.10 1.69
C ILE A 14 -4.32 11.79 0.82
N ILE A 15 -4.52 11.48 -0.47
CA ILE A 15 -3.43 11.20 -1.43
C ILE A 15 -2.47 12.39 -1.56
N GLN A 16 -2.97 13.62 -1.57
CA GLN A 16 -2.11 14.82 -1.63
C GLN A 16 -1.32 15.06 -0.35
N GLY A 17 -1.88 14.74 0.82
CA GLY A 17 -1.21 14.86 2.12
C GLY A 17 -0.01 13.92 2.25
N ILE A 18 -0.17 12.67 1.82
CA ILE A 18 0.89 11.65 1.85
C ILE A 18 2.01 12.02 0.85
N LYS A 19 1.66 12.49 -0.35
CA LYS A 19 2.62 12.84 -1.41
C LYS A 19 3.65 13.89 -0.96
N LYS A 20 3.24 14.85 -0.12
CA LYS A 20 4.11 15.92 0.38
C LYS A 20 5.07 15.44 1.49
N HIS A 21 4.71 14.41 2.25
CA HIS A 21 5.56 13.81 3.28
C HIS A 21 6.54 12.77 2.73
N VAL A 22 6.14 12.01 1.70
CA VAL A 22 6.95 10.93 1.09
C VAL A 22 8.12 11.45 0.25
N LEU A 23 8.06 12.69 -0.26
CA LEU A 23 9.16 13.30 -1.03
C LEU A 23 10.45 13.54 -0.21
N ARG A 24 10.44 13.29 1.10
CA ARG A 24 11.58 13.49 2.01
C ARG A 24 11.97 12.23 2.78
N ILE A 25 11.89 11.05 2.18
CA ILE A 25 12.50 9.82 2.72
C ILE A 25 13.80 9.55 1.92
N PRO A 26 14.95 10.11 2.33
CA PRO A 26 16.24 9.77 1.75
C PRO A 26 16.78 8.42 2.23
N ASP A 27 16.12 7.77 3.19
CA ASP A 27 16.61 6.54 3.82
C ASP A 27 16.00 5.30 3.19
N LYS A 28 16.87 4.49 2.56
CA LYS A 28 16.58 3.16 1.99
C LYS A 28 16.19 2.11 3.05
N ASN A 29 15.60 2.52 4.16
CA ASN A 29 15.21 1.60 5.22
C ASN A 29 13.85 0.94 4.87
N PRO A 30 13.80 -0.37 4.60
CA PRO A 30 12.57 -1.07 4.26
C PRO A 30 11.54 -1.00 5.38
N GLU A 31 11.95 -0.93 6.65
CA GLU A 31 11.03 -0.83 7.78
C GLU A 31 10.28 0.51 7.82
N ILE A 32 10.97 1.60 7.44
CA ILE A 32 10.35 2.93 7.37
C ILE A 32 9.36 2.96 6.21
N ALA A 33 9.77 2.46 5.04
CA ALA A 33 8.89 2.37 3.88
C ALA A 33 7.67 1.47 4.16
N LEU A 34 7.86 0.37 4.87
CA LEU A 34 6.79 -0.54 5.27
C LEU A 34 5.81 0.13 6.23
N LYS A 35 6.30 0.87 7.24
CA LYS A 35 5.43 1.66 8.13
C LYS A 35 4.62 2.70 7.37
N GLU A 36 5.17 3.28 6.30
CA GLU A 36 4.43 4.21 5.43
C GLU A 36 3.40 3.49 4.55
N LEU A 37 3.69 2.25 4.14
CA LEU A 37 2.75 1.39 3.44
C LEU A 37 1.59 0.96 4.34
N GLU A 38 1.87 0.61 5.59
CA GLU A 38 0.88 0.21 6.59
C GLU A 38 -0.08 1.33 6.97
N LYS A 39 0.30 2.59 6.72
CA LYS A 39 -0.59 3.75 6.86
C LYS A 39 -1.49 3.96 5.64
N GLN A 40 -1.25 3.25 4.53
CA GLN A 40 -2.08 3.40 3.34
C GLN A 40 -3.41 2.68 3.54
N GLU A 41 -4.51 3.41 3.33
CA GLU A 41 -5.86 2.89 3.51
C GLU A 41 -6.13 1.63 2.68
N TRP A 42 -5.68 1.60 1.42
CA TRP A 42 -5.82 0.42 0.55
C TRP A 42 -5.08 -0.81 1.10
N PHE A 43 -3.94 -0.61 1.77
CA PHE A 43 -3.16 -1.70 2.36
C PHE A 43 -3.80 -2.18 3.67
N ILE A 44 -4.39 -1.27 4.44
CA ILE A 44 -5.18 -1.58 5.64
C ILE A 44 -6.40 -2.43 5.26
N VAL A 45 -7.14 -2.03 4.23
CA VAL A 45 -8.29 -2.81 3.71
C VAL A 45 -7.84 -4.19 3.24
N LEU A 46 -6.69 -4.28 2.54
CA LEU A 46 -6.14 -5.55 2.08
C LEU A 46 -5.74 -6.48 3.24
N CYS A 47 -5.21 -5.93 4.34
CA CYS A 47 -4.84 -6.68 5.54
C CYS A 47 -6.02 -7.05 6.45
N HIS A 48 -7.21 -6.50 6.21
CA HIS A 48 -8.42 -6.83 6.99
C HIS A 48 -8.90 -8.26 6.70
N ASP A 49 -8.59 -8.77 5.50
CA ASP A 49 -8.84 -10.14 5.10
C ASP A 49 -7.73 -11.06 5.66
N PRO A 50 -8.08 -12.06 6.49
CA PRO A 50 -7.09 -12.94 7.14
C PRO A 50 -6.30 -13.80 6.14
N GLU A 51 -6.89 -14.17 5.00
CA GLU A 51 -6.22 -15.00 3.97
C GLU A 51 -5.16 -14.17 3.24
N LYS A 52 -5.53 -12.96 2.83
CA LYS A 52 -4.62 -11.98 2.21
C LYS A 52 -3.52 -11.56 3.16
N LYS A 53 -3.83 -11.37 4.45
CA LYS A 53 -2.86 -11.05 5.49
C LYS A 53 -1.76 -12.10 5.59
N GLY A 54 -2.09 -13.39 5.50
CA GLY A 54 -1.10 -14.47 5.48
C GLY A 54 -0.10 -14.36 4.33
N VAL A 55 -0.61 -14.05 3.12
CA VAL A 55 0.24 -13.81 1.94
C VAL A 55 1.13 -12.59 2.14
N ILE A 56 0.56 -11.47 2.60
CA ILE A 56 1.26 -10.20 2.84
C ILE A 56 2.41 -10.38 3.85
N GLU A 57 2.18 -11.10 4.95
CA GLU A 57 3.23 -11.39 5.95
C GLU A 57 4.37 -12.22 5.35
N GLY A 58 4.09 -13.12 4.40
CA GLY A 58 5.11 -13.82 3.63
C GLY A 58 5.93 -12.85 2.74
N LEU A 59 5.26 -11.90 2.09
CA LEU A 59 5.93 -10.91 1.25
C LEU A 59 6.75 -9.89 2.04
N LYS A 60 6.41 -9.65 3.32
CA LYS A 60 7.22 -8.84 4.25
C LYS A 60 8.56 -9.50 4.58
N LYS A 61 8.63 -10.84 4.60
CA LYS A 61 9.85 -11.59 4.91
C LYS A 61 10.73 -11.80 3.69
N ASP A 62 10.16 -12.25 2.57
CA ASP A 62 10.94 -12.72 1.40
C ASP A 62 10.42 -12.19 0.06
N GLY A 63 9.64 -11.10 0.07
CA GLY A 63 8.96 -10.59 -1.12
C GLY A 63 9.17 -9.10 -1.40
N PRO A 64 8.33 -8.48 -2.23
CA PRO A 64 8.45 -7.07 -2.60
C PRO A 64 8.26 -6.10 -1.41
N LEU A 65 7.79 -6.58 -0.25
CA LEU A 65 7.67 -5.78 0.96
C LEU A 65 8.90 -5.85 1.88
N SER A 66 9.94 -6.62 1.51
CA SER A 66 11.24 -6.59 2.21
C SER A 66 12.18 -5.50 1.69
N ASN A 67 11.84 -4.88 0.55
CA ASN A 67 12.67 -3.87 -0.11
C ASN A 67 12.01 -2.49 -0.13
N ALA A 68 12.71 -1.49 0.39
CA ALA A 68 12.27 -0.10 0.46
C ALA A 68 11.89 0.49 -0.93
N ASP A 69 12.64 0.18 -1.98
CA ASP A 69 12.39 0.68 -3.34
C ASP A 69 11.08 0.10 -3.91
N SER A 70 10.85 -1.19 -3.68
CA SER A 70 9.62 -1.88 -4.09
C SER A 70 8.41 -1.33 -3.35
N ILE A 71 8.51 -1.17 -2.02
CA ILE A 71 7.44 -0.57 -1.21
C ILE A 71 7.14 0.86 -1.65
N THR A 72 8.19 1.67 -1.85
CA THR A 72 8.05 3.06 -2.31
C THR A 72 7.39 3.11 -3.69
N ARG A 73 7.70 2.15 -4.56
CA ARG A 73 7.05 2.02 -5.87
C ARG A 73 5.56 1.69 -5.74
N LEU A 74 5.16 0.81 -4.81
CA LEU A 74 3.74 0.52 -4.52
C LEU A 74 2.98 1.74 -3.98
N ILE A 75 3.64 2.57 -3.18
CA ILE A 75 3.04 3.81 -2.66
C ILE A 75 2.86 4.83 -3.79
N ARG A 76 3.88 5.02 -4.63
CA ARG A 76 3.92 6.11 -5.64
C ARG A 76 3.28 5.78 -6.98
N ASN A 77 3.24 4.51 -7.39
CA ASN A 77 2.77 4.10 -8.71
C ASN A 77 1.50 3.27 -8.56
N GLU A 78 0.40 3.80 -9.08
CA GLU A 78 -0.91 3.17 -9.02
C GLU A 78 -0.96 1.85 -9.78
N GLY A 79 -0.36 1.74 -10.97
CA GLY A 79 -0.28 0.47 -11.70
C GLY A 79 0.53 -0.61 -10.98
N ALA A 80 1.58 -0.23 -10.26
CA ALA A 80 2.33 -1.16 -9.41
C ALA A 80 1.49 -1.64 -8.22
N ARG A 81 0.70 -0.75 -7.64
CA ARG A 81 -0.25 -1.06 -6.56
C ARG A 81 -1.34 -2.01 -7.03
N GLU A 82 -1.98 -1.72 -8.16
CA GLU A 82 -3.03 -2.57 -8.74
C GLU A 82 -2.50 -3.97 -9.05
N GLY A 83 -1.31 -4.06 -9.65
CA GLY A 83 -0.66 -5.36 -9.90
C GLY A 83 -0.37 -6.12 -8.62
N PHE A 84 0.03 -5.43 -7.55
CA PHE A 84 0.26 -6.05 -6.25
C PHE A 84 -1.04 -6.52 -5.59
N ILE A 85 -2.10 -5.72 -5.60
CA ILE A 85 -3.41 -6.11 -5.07
C ILE A 85 -3.92 -7.34 -5.81
N ARG A 86 -3.87 -7.34 -7.14
CA ARG A 86 -4.28 -8.49 -7.96
C ARG A 86 -3.45 -9.73 -7.66
N TYR A 87 -2.13 -9.60 -7.49
CA TYR A 87 -1.27 -10.72 -7.11
C TYR A 87 -1.68 -11.32 -5.75
N ILE A 88 -2.01 -10.48 -4.77
CA ILE A 88 -2.50 -10.95 -3.47
C ILE A 88 -3.85 -11.67 -3.61
N GLU A 89 -4.76 -11.14 -4.42
CA GLU A 89 -6.06 -11.77 -4.69
C GLU A 89 -5.92 -13.12 -5.39
N GLU A 90 -5.03 -13.24 -6.37
CA GLU A 90 -4.73 -14.50 -7.08
C GLU A 90 -4.07 -15.54 -6.17
N LYS A 91 -3.31 -15.11 -5.15
CA LYS A 91 -2.62 -16.01 -4.20
C LYS A 91 -3.44 -16.38 -2.95
N SER A 92 -4.50 -15.62 -2.69
CA SER A 92 -5.42 -15.81 -1.58
C SER A 92 -6.66 -16.62 -1.95
N THR A 93 -6.82 -16.99 -3.23
CA THR A 93 -7.86 -17.89 -3.76
C THR A 93 -7.35 -19.32 -3.82
#